data_AF-A0A8J8EFY2-F1
#
_entry.id   AF-A0A8J8EFY2-F1
#
_cell.length_a   1.000
_cell.length_b   1.000
_cell.length_c   1.000
_cell.angle_alpha   90.00
_cell.angle_beta   90.00
_cell.angle_gamma   90.00
#
_symmetry.space_group_name_H-M   'P 1'
#
loop_
_entity.id
_entity.type
_entity.pdbx_description
1 polymer ?
#
loop_
_entity_poly.entity_id
_entity_poly.type
_entity_poly.pdbx_seq_one_letter_code
_entity_poly.pdbx_strand_id
1 'polypeptide(L)'
;MPRILITNDDGIYSRGLRAAVEAVAGLGEVYVVAPLYQMSASGRAMTLHRPLRAKLVDVPGAKIAYGIDGTPTDCVIFALARFTEFDLAISGINLGENLSTEITVSGTASAAIEAATNGIPSIAISLEVSREKYKFGEGNEVDFSVASYFLRKVARAVLRNGLPDGVDMLNVNVPSDASEETGIAVTRLAHRMYRPTIEERIDPKGNPYYWIVGRKCKEFEPGTDAYALKVERKVSVTPINIDMTARVDLEDLYELLVI
;
A
#
# COMPACT_ATOMS: atom_id res chain seq x y z
N MET A 1 -3.27 -12.67 -22.41
CA MET A 1 -2.24 -12.61 -21.36
C MET A 1 -2.74 -11.60 -20.34
N PRO A 2 -2.63 -11.86 -19.02
CA PRO A 2 -3.17 -10.94 -18.02
C PRO A 2 -2.56 -9.54 -18.14
N ARG A 3 -3.34 -8.49 -17.85
CA ARG A 3 -2.87 -7.10 -17.76
C ARG A 3 -2.73 -6.72 -16.30
N ILE A 4 -1.54 -6.28 -15.92
CA ILE A 4 -1.19 -5.93 -14.54
C ILE A 4 -0.92 -4.44 -14.46
N LEU A 5 -1.69 -3.73 -13.64
CA LEU A 5 -1.42 -2.32 -13.29
C LEU A 5 -0.46 -2.27 -12.10
N ILE A 6 0.60 -1.46 -12.19
CA ILE A 6 1.51 -1.18 -11.08
C ILE A 6 1.55 0.33 -10.81
N THR A 7 1.42 0.67 -9.53
CA THR A 7 1.52 2.04 -8.98
C THR A 7 2.24 2.00 -7.63
N ASN A 8 2.44 3.17 -7.00
CA ASN A 8 2.93 3.31 -5.62
C ASN A 8 2.65 4.75 -5.11
N ASP A 9 3.15 5.07 -3.91
CA ASP A 9 3.24 6.44 -3.38
C ASP A 9 4.66 6.98 -3.24
N ASP A 10 5.70 6.16 -3.45
CA ASP A 10 7.10 6.61 -3.48
C ASP A 10 7.50 7.29 -4.81
N GLY A 11 6.68 7.14 -5.85
CA GLY A 11 6.86 7.71 -7.18
C GLY A 11 7.46 6.75 -8.22
N ILE A 12 7.34 7.13 -9.49
CA ILE A 12 7.67 6.29 -10.66
C ILE A 12 9.15 5.89 -10.76
N TYR A 13 10.04 6.67 -10.15
CA TYR A 13 11.48 6.40 -10.14
C TYR A 13 11.93 5.60 -8.91
N SER A 14 11.00 5.17 -8.05
CA SER A 14 11.37 4.47 -6.83
C SER A 14 11.88 3.05 -7.10
N ARG A 15 12.84 2.60 -6.29
CA ARG A 15 13.38 1.24 -6.37
C ARG A 15 12.34 0.19 -6.03
N GLY A 16 11.43 0.49 -5.10
CA GLY A 16 10.33 -0.40 -4.74
C GLY A 16 9.36 -0.65 -5.90
N LEU A 17 9.06 0.37 -6.71
CA LEU A 17 8.25 0.21 -7.91
C LEU A 17 8.97 -0.62 -8.99
N ARG A 18 10.25 -0.35 -9.20
CA ARG A 18 11.07 -1.15 -10.11
C ARG A 18 11.09 -2.62 -9.69
N ALA A 19 11.30 -2.89 -8.41
CA ALA A 19 11.26 -4.23 -7.84
C ALA A 19 9.89 -4.90 -8.03
N ALA A 20 8.79 -4.14 -7.90
CA ALA A 20 7.44 -4.67 -8.19
C ALA A 20 7.25 -5.07 -9.65
N VAL A 21 7.73 -4.26 -10.59
CA VAL A 21 7.70 -4.56 -12.04
C VAL A 21 8.50 -5.83 -12.32
N GLU A 22 9.72 -5.93 -11.79
CA GLU A 22 10.60 -7.09 -11.95
C GLU A 22 9.98 -8.37 -11.33
N ALA A 23 9.35 -8.25 -10.15
CA ALA A 23 8.71 -9.37 -9.46
C ALA A 23 7.63 -10.07 -10.29
N VAL A 24 6.87 -9.31 -11.08
CA VAL A 24 5.79 -9.84 -11.91
C VAL A 24 6.20 -10.14 -13.34
N ALA A 25 7.49 -10.05 -13.67
CA ALA A 25 7.99 -10.39 -15.00
C ALA A 25 7.51 -11.78 -15.44
N GLY A 26 6.96 -11.85 -16.65
CA GLY A 26 6.40 -13.06 -17.24
C GLY A 26 5.05 -13.53 -16.66
N LEU A 27 4.44 -12.81 -15.72
CA LEU A 27 3.07 -13.09 -15.26
C LEU A 27 1.99 -12.42 -16.12
N GLY A 28 2.33 -11.33 -16.81
CA GLY A 28 1.38 -10.56 -17.61
C GLY A 28 2.01 -9.39 -18.34
N GLU A 29 1.21 -8.64 -19.09
CA GLU A 29 1.57 -7.34 -19.64
C GLU A 29 1.51 -6.28 -18.55
N VAL A 30 2.65 -5.66 -18.23
CA VAL A 30 2.75 -4.69 -17.12
C VAL A 30 2.53 -3.26 -17.60
N TYR A 31 1.61 -2.56 -16.98
CA TYR A 31 1.35 -1.13 -17.16
C TYR A 31 1.74 -0.41 -15.89
N VAL A 32 2.50 0.66 -15.99
CA VAL A 32 2.91 1.45 -14.83
C VAL A 32 2.27 2.82 -14.91
N VAL A 33 1.54 3.23 -13.87
CA VAL A 33 1.10 4.61 -13.71
C VAL A 33 1.33 4.99 -12.26
N ALA A 34 2.24 5.92 -12.02
CA ALA A 34 2.68 6.28 -10.67
C ALA A 34 2.97 7.78 -10.54
N PRO A 35 2.98 8.34 -9.32
CA PRO A 35 3.30 9.73 -9.11
C PRO A 35 4.70 10.11 -9.63
N LEU A 36 4.89 11.34 -10.11
CA LEU A 36 6.23 11.85 -10.47
C LEU A 36 7.10 12.11 -9.24
N TYR A 37 6.49 12.33 -8.09
CA TYR A 37 7.14 12.69 -6.83
C TYR A 37 6.60 11.81 -5.69
N GLN A 38 7.34 11.72 -4.59
CA GLN A 38 6.90 11.01 -3.40
C GLN A 38 5.66 11.69 -2.78
N MET A 39 4.65 10.88 -2.44
CA MET A 39 3.33 11.29 -1.95
C MET A 39 2.92 10.51 -0.69
N SER A 40 3.86 10.34 0.25
CA SER A 40 3.59 9.64 1.52
C SER A 40 2.46 10.32 2.30
N ALA A 41 1.65 9.51 3.00
CA ALA A 41 0.52 9.96 3.81
C ALA A 41 -0.54 10.78 3.04
N SER A 42 -0.68 10.55 1.74
CA SER A 42 -1.69 11.21 0.89
C SER A 42 -3.11 10.65 1.07
N GLY A 43 -3.28 9.50 1.74
CA GLY A 43 -4.56 8.81 1.83
C GLY A 43 -5.20 8.57 0.46
N ARG A 44 -6.54 8.61 0.40
CA ARG A 44 -7.33 8.56 -0.86
C ARG A 44 -7.61 9.94 -1.45
N ALA A 45 -6.67 10.88 -1.36
CA ALA A 45 -6.85 12.20 -1.94
C ALA A 45 -6.95 12.14 -3.48
N MET A 46 -7.80 12.99 -4.06
CA MET A 46 -7.95 13.15 -5.51
C MET A 46 -7.74 14.60 -5.93
N THR A 47 -7.14 14.81 -7.10
CA THR A 47 -6.89 16.14 -7.65
C THR A 47 -8.03 16.57 -8.58
N LEU A 48 -9.01 17.30 -8.04
CA LEU A 48 -10.18 17.80 -8.80
C LEU A 48 -10.15 19.31 -9.10
N HIS A 49 -9.34 20.08 -8.36
CA HIS A 49 -9.34 21.54 -8.41
C HIS A 49 -8.32 22.14 -9.39
N ARG A 50 -7.51 21.29 -10.05
CA ARG A 50 -6.54 21.69 -11.08
C ARG A 50 -6.35 20.56 -12.09
N PRO A 51 -5.85 20.84 -13.30
CA PRO A 51 -5.51 19.78 -14.25
C PRO A 51 -4.32 18.95 -13.77
N LEU A 52 -4.34 17.66 -14.16
CA LEU A 52 -3.22 16.73 -14.07
C LEU A 52 -2.35 16.79 -15.35
N ARG A 53 -1.06 16.57 -15.19
CA ARG A 53 -0.03 16.43 -16.21
C ARG A 53 0.51 15.00 -16.16
N ALA A 54 0.54 14.36 -17.33
CA ALA A 54 1.09 13.02 -17.50
C ALA A 54 2.33 13.09 -18.41
N LYS A 55 3.35 12.30 -18.07
CA LYS A 55 4.57 12.16 -18.87
C LYS A 55 4.85 10.69 -19.13
N LEU A 56 5.18 10.33 -20.37
CA LEU A 56 5.71 9.01 -20.68
C LEU A 56 7.10 8.85 -20.06
N VAL A 57 7.31 7.74 -19.37
CA VAL A 57 8.58 7.38 -18.72
C VAL A 57 9.01 6.03 -19.24
N ASP A 58 10.31 5.82 -19.39
CA ASP A 58 10.86 4.50 -19.67
C ASP A 58 11.07 3.76 -18.34
N VAL A 59 10.33 2.67 -18.14
CA VAL A 59 10.44 1.78 -16.98
C VAL A 59 10.73 0.39 -17.51
N PRO A 60 11.95 -0.16 -17.30
CA PRO A 60 12.31 -1.48 -17.79
C PRO A 60 11.32 -2.56 -17.34
N GLY A 61 10.84 -3.37 -18.28
CA GLY A 61 9.85 -4.42 -18.04
C GLY A 61 8.39 -3.97 -18.11
N ALA A 62 8.12 -2.67 -18.17
CA ALA A 62 6.78 -2.15 -18.43
C ALA A 62 6.49 -2.10 -19.93
N LYS A 63 5.27 -2.48 -20.33
CA LYS A 63 4.72 -2.26 -21.68
C LYS A 63 4.53 -0.77 -21.96
N ILE A 64 4.07 -0.04 -20.95
CA ILE A 64 3.92 1.41 -20.99
C ILE A 64 4.00 1.95 -19.56
N ALA A 65 4.62 3.12 -19.41
CA ALA A 65 4.71 3.78 -18.11
C ALA A 65 4.41 5.28 -18.20
N TYR A 66 3.56 5.77 -17.29
CA TYR A 66 3.21 7.17 -17.13
C TYR A 66 3.53 7.68 -15.73
N GLY A 67 4.29 8.77 -15.66
CA GLY A 67 4.44 9.58 -14.45
C GLY A 67 3.36 10.65 -14.41
N ILE A 68 2.61 10.73 -13.31
CA ILE A 68 1.53 11.71 -13.11
C ILE A 68 1.92 12.72 -12.03
N ASP A 69 1.66 14.00 -12.22
CA ASP A 69 1.83 15.04 -11.17
C ASP A 69 0.67 15.05 -10.15
N GLY A 70 0.19 13.87 -9.73
CA GLY A 70 -0.98 13.69 -8.88
C GLY A 70 -0.75 12.68 -7.76
N THR A 71 -1.82 12.29 -7.08
CA THR A 71 -1.80 11.29 -6.01
C THR A 71 -1.73 9.86 -6.57
N PRO A 72 -1.43 8.85 -5.73
CA PRO A 72 -1.54 7.45 -6.12
C PRO A 72 -2.95 7.07 -6.62
N THR A 73 -4.00 7.63 -6.01
CA THR A 73 -5.40 7.47 -6.46
C THR A 73 -5.61 8.08 -7.84
N ASP A 74 -5.10 9.29 -8.10
CA ASP A 74 -5.17 9.91 -9.43
C ASP A 74 -4.49 9.04 -10.50
N CYS A 75 -3.39 8.36 -10.14
CA CYS A 75 -2.67 7.47 -11.04
C CYS A 75 -3.52 6.25 -11.45
N VAL A 76 -4.24 5.66 -10.50
CA VAL A 76 -5.16 4.56 -10.77
C VAL A 76 -6.30 5.02 -11.67
N ILE A 77 -6.97 6.14 -11.33
CA ILE A 77 -8.05 6.71 -12.14
C ILE A 77 -7.57 7.02 -13.56
N PHE A 78 -6.38 7.61 -13.70
CA PHE A 78 -5.77 7.88 -15.01
C PHE A 78 -5.56 6.59 -15.80
N ALA A 79 -5.03 5.54 -15.16
CA ALA A 79 -4.81 4.25 -15.80
C ALA A 79 -6.13 3.64 -16.31
N LEU A 80 -7.18 3.65 -15.48
CA LEU A 80 -8.49 3.10 -15.81
C LEU A 80 -9.24 3.90 -16.88
N ALA A 81 -9.06 5.23 -16.90
CA ALA A 81 -9.64 6.07 -17.94
C ALA A 81 -8.89 5.94 -19.28
N ARG A 82 -7.59 5.64 -19.24
CA ARG A 82 -6.73 5.60 -20.43
C ARG A 82 -6.65 4.22 -21.07
N PHE A 83 -6.73 3.17 -20.26
CA PHE A 83 -6.58 1.77 -20.66
C PHE A 83 -7.76 0.95 -20.13
N THR A 84 -8.10 -0.13 -20.81
CA THR A 84 -9.22 -1.00 -20.41
C THR A 84 -8.70 -2.33 -19.86
N GLU A 85 -9.47 -2.91 -18.93
CA GLU A 85 -9.39 -4.31 -18.49
C GLU A 85 -8.06 -4.72 -17.85
N PHE A 86 -7.86 -4.35 -16.58
CA PHE A 86 -6.78 -4.92 -15.76
C PHE A 86 -7.28 -6.14 -15.00
N ASP A 87 -6.49 -7.21 -14.99
CA ASP A 87 -6.79 -8.44 -14.25
C ASP A 87 -6.25 -8.39 -12.81
N LEU A 88 -5.26 -7.52 -12.56
CA LEU A 88 -4.66 -7.31 -11.26
C LEU A 88 -4.09 -5.90 -11.16
N ALA A 89 -4.30 -5.24 -10.02
CA ALA A 89 -3.59 -4.01 -9.65
C ALA A 89 -2.64 -4.26 -8.48
N ILE A 90 -1.44 -3.69 -8.54
CA ILE A 90 -0.43 -3.79 -7.50
C ILE A 90 0.01 -2.37 -7.12
N SER A 91 -0.02 -2.07 -5.83
CA SER A 91 0.52 -0.85 -5.27
C SER A 91 1.71 -1.18 -4.37
N GLY A 92 2.88 -0.68 -4.72
CA GLY A 92 4.13 -0.92 -3.99
C GLY A 92 5.34 -1.22 -4.91
N ILE A 93 6.44 -1.77 -4.38
CA ILE A 93 6.66 -2.13 -2.98
C ILE A 93 6.95 -0.87 -2.16
N ASN A 94 6.10 -0.56 -1.18
CA ASN A 94 6.27 0.59 -0.32
C ASN A 94 7.46 0.43 0.63
N LEU A 95 8.17 1.53 0.86
CA LEU A 95 9.20 1.60 1.88
C LEU A 95 8.58 2.00 3.24
N GLY A 96 8.40 1.02 4.12
CA GLY A 96 7.76 1.17 5.43
C GLY A 96 6.43 0.42 5.49
N GLU A 97 6.11 -0.12 6.66
CA GLU A 97 4.92 -0.93 6.86
C GLU A 97 3.61 -0.12 6.84
N ASN A 98 2.55 -0.71 6.27
CA ASN A 98 1.18 -0.18 6.27
C ASN A 98 0.29 -1.17 7.01
N LEU A 99 0.19 -0.98 8.33
CA LEU A 99 -0.51 -1.87 9.25
C LEU A 99 -1.71 -1.15 9.88
N SER A 100 -2.59 -1.95 10.49
CA SER A 100 -3.73 -1.53 11.30
C SER A 100 -4.82 -0.80 10.53
N THR A 101 -5.87 -0.34 11.21
CA THR A 101 -6.93 0.47 10.58
C THR A 101 -6.40 1.79 9.96
N GLU A 102 -5.18 2.19 10.31
CA GLU A 102 -4.47 3.35 9.74
C GLU A 102 -4.07 3.17 8.26
N ILE A 103 -4.27 1.98 7.66
CA ILE A 103 -4.02 1.75 6.22
C ILE A 103 -4.72 2.76 5.31
N THR A 104 -5.82 3.38 5.74
CA THR A 104 -6.56 4.39 4.95
C THR A 104 -5.80 5.71 4.77
N VAL A 105 -4.76 5.97 5.56
CA VAL A 105 -3.88 7.15 5.44
C VAL A 105 -2.73 6.88 4.47
N SER A 106 -2.44 5.61 4.18
CA SER A 106 -1.37 5.20 3.27
C SER A 106 -1.73 5.48 1.81
N GLY A 107 -0.83 6.14 1.06
CA GLY A 107 -1.00 6.30 -0.37
C GLY A 107 -0.90 4.96 -1.11
N THR A 108 0.03 4.10 -0.71
CA THR A 108 0.15 2.74 -1.26
C THR A 108 -1.15 1.94 -1.08
N ALA A 109 -1.68 1.84 0.14
CA ALA A 109 -2.92 1.07 0.33
C ALA A 109 -4.11 1.75 -0.38
N SER A 110 -4.20 3.07 -0.33
CA SER A 110 -5.25 3.85 -0.99
C SER A 110 -5.34 3.63 -2.50
N ALA A 111 -4.21 3.45 -3.19
CA ALA A 111 -4.22 3.14 -4.62
C ALA A 111 -4.76 1.73 -4.90
N ALA A 112 -4.42 0.73 -4.06
CA ALA A 112 -5.01 -0.60 -4.18
C ALA A 112 -6.51 -0.58 -3.88
N ILE A 113 -6.94 0.13 -2.82
CA ILE A 113 -8.35 0.32 -2.50
C ILE A 113 -9.09 1.00 -3.67
N GLU A 114 -8.47 1.95 -4.37
CA GLU A 114 -9.07 2.58 -5.55
C GLU A 114 -9.27 1.60 -6.71
N ALA A 115 -8.28 0.74 -6.98
CA ALA A 115 -8.43 -0.30 -8.00
C ALA A 115 -9.53 -1.31 -7.62
N ALA A 116 -9.57 -1.74 -6.35
CA ALA A 116 -10.63 -2.57 -5.80
C ALA A 116 -12.03 -1.93 -5.94
N THR A 117 -12.14 -0.62 -5.72
CA THR A 117 -13.39 0.14 -5.90
C THR A 117 -13.91 0.06 -7.34
N ASN A 118 -13.02 -0.10 -8.30
CA ASN A 118 -13.34 -0.25 -9.71
C ASN A 118 -13.43 -1.73 -10.16
N GLY A 119 -13.57 -2.66 -9.20
CA GLY A 119 -13.78 -4.09 -9.46
C GLY A 119 -12.51 -4.85 -9.85
N ILE A 120 -11.32 -4.27 -9.66
CA ILE A 120 -10.05 -4.92 -9.99
C ILE A 120 -9.46 -5.53 -8.72
N PRO A 121 -9.24 -6.86 -8.68
CA PRO A 121 -8.50 -7.50 -7.60
C PRO A 121 -7.16 -6.80 -7.40
N SER A 122 -6.82 -6.44 -6.16
CA SER A 122 -5.62 -5.65 -5.92
C SER A 122 -4.76 -6.11 -4.76
N ILE A 123 -3.49 -5.74 -4.81
CA ILE A 123 -2.48 -6.03 -3.79
C ILE A 123 -1.79 -4.72 -3.42
N ALA A 124 -1.85 -4.35 -2.14
CA ALA A 124 -0.91 -3.38 -1.57
C ALA A 124 0.23 -4.16 -0.91
N ILE A 125 1.49 -3.82 -1.19
CA ILE A 125 2.63 -4.49 -0.58
C ILE A 125 3.66 -3.50 -0.04
N SER A 126 4.13 -3.79 1.16
CA SER A 126 5.01 -2.93 1.95
C SER A 126 6.16 -3.73 2.58
N LEU A 127 7.36 -3.18 2.56
CA LEU A 127 8.54 -3.73 3.24
C LEU A 127 8.80 -2.92 4.52
N GLU A 128 8.84 -3.60 5.66
CA GLU A 128 9.23 -2.98 6.92
C GLU A 128 10.67 -2.45 6.84
N VAL A 129 10.90 -1.28 7.41
CA VAL A 129 12.24 -0.69 7.48
C VAL A 129 12.65 -0.50 8.93
N SER A 130 13.84 -0.99 9.28
CA SER A 130 14.45 -0.61 10.55
C SER A 130 14.94 0.84 10.50
N ARG A 131 14.32 1.70 11.31
CA ARG A 131 14.70 3.13 11.45
C ARG A 131 16.15 3.32 11.90
N GLU A 132 16.76 2.34 12.57
CA GLU A 132 18.16 2.41 13.00
C GLU A 132 19.11 2.28 11.80
N LYS A 133 18.80 1.40 10.84
CA LYS A 133 19.61 1.23 9.62
C LYS A 133 19.43 2.37 8.61
N TYR A 134 18.31 3.09 8.66
CA TYR A 134 17.97 4.13 7.68
C TYR A 134 18.39 5.56 8.11
N LYS A 135 18.66 5.78 9.42
CA LYS A 135 19.03 7.11 9.96
C LYS A 135 20.50 7.46 9.82
N PHE A 136 21.38 6.47 9.76
CA PHE A 136 22.78 6.67 9.47
C PHE A 136 22.94 6.48 7.97
N GLY A 137 23.32 7.54 7.24
CA GLY A 137 23.52 7.54 5.78
C GLY A 137 24.65 6.62 5.29
N GLU A 138 24.87 5.49 5.95
CA GLU A 138 25.58 4.35 5.41
C GLU A 138 24.76 3.85 4.22
N GLY A 139 25.36 3.84 3.04
CA GLY A 139 24.73 3.57 1.74
C GLY A 139 24.24 2.13 1.54
N ASN A 140 23.53 1.56 2.52
CA ASN A 140 22.83 0.30 2.38
C ASN A 140 21.56 0.55 1.57
N GLU A 141 21.66 0.26 0.28
CA GLU A 141 20.49 0.16 -0.58
C GLU A 141 19.49 -0.81 0.05
N VAL A 142 18.22 -0.39 0.15
CA VAL A 142 17.16 -1.28 0.64
C VAL A 142 17.00 -2.42 -0.34
N ASP A 143 17.18 -3.65 0.15
CA ASP A 143 16.97 -4.86 -0.65
C ASP A 143 15.48 -5.22 -0.68
N PHE A 144 14.89 -5.19 -1.88
CA PHE A 144 13.50 -5.56 -2.13
C PHE A 144 13.35 -7.01 -2.60
N SER A 145 14.41 -7.81 -2.65
CA SER A 145 14.41 -9.18 -3.19
C SER A 145 13.37 -10.07 -2.52
N VAL A 146 13.35 -10.09 -1.19
CA VAL A 146 12.41 -10.92 -0.42
C VAL A 146 10.97 -10.41 -0.56
N ALA A 147 10.76 -9.09 -0.54
CA ALA A 147 9.43 -8.53 -0.78
C ALA A 147 8.93 -8.82 -2.20
N SER A 148 9.82 -8.82 -3.19
CA SER A 148 9.54 -9.19 -4.59
C SER A 148 9.19 -10.67 -4.71
N TYR A 149 9.86 -11.55 -3.97
CA TYR A 149 9.52 -12.97 -3.88
C TYR A 149 8.08 -13.16 -3.39
N PHE A 150 7.71 -12.52 -2.28
CA PHE A 150 6.35 -12.59 -1.74
C PHE A 150 5.32 -11.95 -2.68
N LEU A 151 5.64 -10.81 -3.29
CA LEU A 151 4.78 -10.18 -4.30
C LEU A 151 4.48 -11.15 -5.44
N ARG A 152 5.51 -11.74 -6.04
CA ARG A 152 5.36 -12.70 -7.14
C ARG A 152 4.50 -13.89 -6.72
N LYS A 153 4.73 -14.41 -5.52
CA LYS A 153 3.97 -15.55 -4.96
C LYS A 153 2.48 -15.22 -4.84
N VAL A 154 2.15 -14.06 -4.27
CA VAL A 154 0.77 -13.60 -4.08
C VAL A 154 0.12 -13.22 -5.41
N ALA A 155 0.77 -12.41 -6.24
CA ALA A 155 0.27 -11.98 -7.54
C ALA A 155 -0.07 -13.17 -8.45
N ARG A 156 0.81 -14.18 -8.53
CA ARG A 156 0.55 -15.41 -9.28
C ARG A 156 -0.64 -16.19 -8.73
N ALA A 157 -0.83 -16.22 -7.41
CA ALA A 157 -1.97 -16.89 -6.81
C ALA A 157 -3.28 -16.16 -7.12
N VAL A 158 -3.31 -14.82 -7.04
CA VAL A 158 -4.49 -14.01 -7.37
C VAL A 158 -4.83 -14.13 -8.86
N LEU A 159 -3.85 -13.99 -9.75
CA LEU A 159 -4.08 -14.12 -11.20
C LEU A 159 -4.59 -15.51 -11.61
N ARG A 160 -4.21 -16.56 -10.88
CA ARG A 160 -4.63 -17.93 -11.20
C ARG A 160 -6.00 -18.30 -10.63
N ASN A 161 -6.28 -17.89 -9.39
CA ASN A 161 -7.43 -18.42 -8.64
C ASN A 161 -8.47 -17.33 -8.30
N GLY A 162 -8.20 -16.06 -8.59
CA GLY A 162 -8.99 -14.94 -8.08
C GLY A 162 -8.78 -14.67 -6.59
N LEU A 163 -9.56 -13.73 -6.06
CA LEU A 163 -9.72 -13.52 -4.62
C LEU A 163 -10.97 -14.26 -4.12
N PRO A 164 -11.00 -14.71 -2.86
CA PRO A 164 -12.23 -15.26 -2.26
C PRO A 164 -13.37 -14.24 -2.26
N ASP A 165 -14.61 -14.72 -2.27
CA ASP A 165 -15.80 -13.87 -2.18
C ASP A 165 -15.74 -12.95 -0.94
N GLY A 166 -16.07 -11.67 -1.15
CA GLY A 166 -16.02 -10.65 -0.11
C GLY A 166 -14.60 -10.16 0.22
N VAL A 167 -13.59 -10.47 -0.60
CA VAL A 167 -12.24 -9.89 -0.51
C VAL A 167 -11.93 -9.12 -1.78
N ASP A 168 -11.74 -7.80 -1.67
CA ASP A 168 -11.48 -6.93 -2.81
C ASP A 168 -9.98 -6.66 -3.01
N MET A 169 -9.20 -6.69 -1.92
CA MET A 169 -7.75 -6.53 -1.97
C MET A 169 -7.01 -7.30 -0.89
N LEU A 170 -5.71 -7.51 -1.09
CA LEU A 170 -4.78 -8.03 -0.10
C LEU A 170 -3.79 -6.94 0.32
N ASN A 171 -3.70 -6.66 1.62
CA ASN A 171 -2.64 -5.84 2.19
C ASN A 171 -1.51 -6.76 2.70
N VAL A 172 -0.31 -6.62 2.14
CA VAL A 172 0.83 -7.49 2.40
C VAL A 172 1.96 -6.70 3.05
N ASN A 173 2.41 -7.13 4.22
CA ASN A 173 3.53 -6.51 4.92
C ASN A 173 4.64 -7.53 5.18
N VAL A 174 5.85 -7.21 4.71
CA VAL A 174 7.03 -8.08 4.76
C VAL A 174 7.98 -7.58 5.85
N PRO A 175 8.36 -8.43 6.84
CA PRO A 175 9.35 -8.07 7.85
C PRO A 175 10.70 -7.71 7.25
N SER A 176 11.44 -6.79 7.89
CA SER A 176 12.75 -6.32 7.40
C SER A 176 13.86 -7.38 7.43
N ASP A 177 13.64 -8.46 8.17
CA ASP A 177 14.54 -9.61 8.37
C ASP A 177 13.98 -10.89 7.71
N ALA A 178 12.93 -10.77 6.88
CA ALA A 178 12.32 -11.92 6.22
C ALA A 178 13.30 -12.57 5.23
N SER A 179 13.10 -13.87 5.02
CA SER A 179 13.68 -14.65 3.93
C SER A 179 12.56 -15.31 3.12
N GLU A 180 12.90 -16.01 2.03
CA GLU A 180 11.91 -16.78 1.26
C GLU A 180 11.22 -17.89 2.08
N GLU A 181 11.84 -18.34 3.16
CA GLU A 181 11.32 -19.36 4.09
C GLU A 181 10.40 -18.75 5.17
N THR A 182 10.35 -17.43 5.31
CA THR A 182 9.50 -16.77 6.29
C THR A 182 8.03 -17.14 6.08
N GLY A 183 7.38 -17.59 7.15
CA GLY A 183 5.98 -17.99 7.12
C GLY A 183 5.03 -16.83 6.78
N ILE A 184 3.92 -17.16 6.12
CA ILE A 184 2.81 -16.24 5.88
C ILE A 184 1.77 -16.42 6.99
N ALA A 185 1.31 -15.31 7.57
CA ALA A 185 0.18 -15.27 8.47
C ALA A 185 -0.99 -14.55 7.77
N VAL A 186 -2.14 -15.23 7.64
CA VAL A 186 -3.39 -14.57 7.29
C VAL A 186 -3.92 -13.86 8.52
N THR A 187 -4.22 -12.57 8.39
CA THR A 187 -4.40 -11.66 9.54
C THR A 187 -5.64 -10.80 9.40
N ARG A 188 -6.08 -10.21 10.52
CA ARG A 188 -6.98 -9.04 10.54
C ARG A 188 -6.19 -7.76 10.83
N LEU A 189 -6.76 -6.59 10.53
CA LEU A 189 -6.13 -5.32 10.91
C LEU A 189 -6.06 -5.20 12.44
N ALA A 190 -4.89 -4.82 12.95
CA ALA A 190 -4.78 -4.29 14.30
C ALA A 190 -5.62 -3.00 14.42
N HIS A 191 -6.06 -2.67 15.63
CA HIS A 191 -6.81 -1.42 15.81
C HIS A 191 -5.96 -0.19 15.47
N ARG A 192 -4.69 -0.17 15.92
CA ARG A 192 -3.81 1.00 15.79
C ARG A 192 -2.34 0.63 15.92
N MET A 193 -1.49 1.21 15.09
CA MET A 193 -0.02 1.10 15.18
C MET A 193 0.61 2.29 15.91
N TYR A 194 0.07 3.50 15.75
CA TYR A 194 0.59 4.73 16.36
C TYR A 194 -0.47 5.52 17.12
N ARG A 195 -0.12 6.04 18.31
CA ARG A 195 -0.90 7.08 18.99
C ARG A 195 -0.37 8.45 18.56
N PRO A 196 -1.22 9.35 18.04
CA PRO A 196 -0.79 10.68 17.63
C PRO A 196 -0.34 11.50 18.84
N THR A 197 0.74 12.24 18.66
CA THR A 197 1.28 13.22 19.59
C THR A 197 1.78 14.42 18.80
N ILE A 198 1.92 15.56 19.46
CA ILE A 198 2.45 16.78 18.84
C ILE A 198 3.81 17.10 19.45
N GLU A 199 4.80 17.38 18.60
CA GLU A 199 6.07 17.97 19.00
C GLU A 199 6.09 19.44 18.58
N GLU A 200 6.16 20.34 19.56
CA GLU A 200 6.31 21.77 19.33
C GLU A 200 7.79 22.14 19.17
N ARG A 201 8.08 23.00 18.20
CA ARG A 201 9.39 23.62 17.98
C ARG A 201 9.22 25.10 17.69
N ILE A 202 10.31 25.85 17.79
CA ILE A 202 10.33 27.30 17.58
C ILE A 202 11.19 27.61 16.35
N ASP A 203 10.66 28.38 15.40
CA ASP A 203 11.40 28.80 14.21
C ASP A 203 12.47 29.86 14.57
N PRO A 204 13.41 30.20 13.65
CA PRO A 204 14.42 31.21 13.92
C PRO A 204 13.88 32.62 14.24
N LYS A 205 12.59 32.89 14.01
CA LYS A 205 11.91 34.16 14.29
C LYS A 205 11.11 34.13 15.61
N GLY A 206 11.14 33.02 16.34
CA GLY A 206 10.42 32.87 17.61
C GLY A 206 8.98 32.38 17.49
N ASN A 207 8.52 31.98 16.30
CA ASN A 207 7.15 31.48 16.13
C ASN A 207 7.08 29.95 16.38
N PRO A 208 6.07 29.46 17.10
CA PRO A 208 5.87 28.03 17.27
C PRO A 208 5.40 27.36 15.98
N TYR A 209 5.87 26.14 15.76
CA TYR A 209 5.38 25.21 14.74
C TYR A 209 5.33 23.79 15.29
N TYR A 210 4.45 22.96 14.72
CA TYR A 210 4.06 21.69 15.33
C TYR A 210 4.25 20.54 14.35
N TRP A 211 4.93 19.49 14.78
CA TRP A 211 5.00 18.22 14.06
C TRP A 211 3.98 17.24 14.61
N ILE A 212 3.17 16.66 13.73
CA ILE A 212 2.40 15.47 14.05
C ILE A 212 3.38 14.30 14.07
N VAL A 213 3.54 13.67 15.23
CA VAL A 213 4.39 12.48 15.40
C VAL A 213 3.57 11.34 16.02
N GLY A 214 4.05 10.11 15.87
CA GLY A 214 3.36 8.92 16.36
C GLY A 214 4.17 8.18 17.41
N ARG A 215 3.60 7.97 18.60
CA ARG A 215 4.15 7.03 19.58
C ARG A 215 3.70 5.62 19.22
N LYS A 216 4.65 4.72 18.92
CA LYS A 216 4.37 3.31 18.61
C LYS A 216 3.60 2.63 19.75
N CYS A 217 2.53 1.94 19.41
CA CYS A 217 1.91 0.95 20.29
C CYS A 217 2.91 -0.18 20.59
N LYS A 218 2.83 -0.77 21.78
CA LYS A 218 3.73 -1.86 22.23
C LYS A 218 3.05 -3.23 22.26
N GLU A 219 1.73 -3.24 22.35
CA GLU A 219 0.92 -4.43 22.50
C GLU A 219 0.01 -4.53 21.28
N PHE A 220 0.05 -5.68 20.63
CA PHE A 220 -0.79 -6.02 19.49
C PHE A 220 -1.52 -7.31 19.82
N GLU A 221 -2.78 -7.41 19.42
CA GLU A 221 -3.56 -8.62 19.65
C GLU A 221 -3.08 -9.75 18.73
N PRO A 222 -2.95 -10.99 19.21
CA PRO A 222 -2.68 -12.15 18.36
C PRO A 222 -3.65 -12.25 17.17
N GLY A 223 -3.11 -12.66 16.02
CA GLY A 223 -3.87 -12.75 14.76
C GLY A 223 -4.02 -11.42 14.00
N THR A 224 -3.51 -10.32 14.54
CA THR A 224 -3.45 -9.04 13.81
C THR A 224 -2.22 -8.94 12.92
N ASP A 225 -2.30 -8.11 11.89
CA ASP A 225 -1.21 -7.77 10.98
C ASP A 225 0.02 -7.23 11.72
N ALA A 226 -0.19 -6.31 12.67
CA ALA A 226 0.87 -5.77 13.50
C ALA A 226 1.50 -6.81 14.42
N TYR A 227 0.71 -7.74 14.98
CA TYR A 227 1.26 -8.83 15.77
C TYR A 227 2.10 -9.79 14.92
N ALA A 228 1.59 -10.21 13.75
CA ALA A 228 2.31 -11.09 12.84
C ALA A 228 3.65 -10.47 12.40
N LEU A 229 3.65 -9.18 12.03
CA LEU A 229 4.85 -8.49 11.57
C LEU A 229 5.83 -8.20 12.73
N LYS A 230 5.35 -7.60 13.82
CA LYS A 230 6.20 -7.04 14.89
C LYS A 230 6.60 -8.06 15.95
N VAL A 231 5.79 -9.10 16.17
CA VAL A 231 6.00 -10.10 17.22
C VAL A 231 6.41 -11.43 16.63
N GLU A 232 5.66 -11.95 15.66
CA GLU A 232 5.94 -13.27 15.07
C GLU A 232 7.00 -13.25 13.96
N ARG A 233 7.36 -12.06 13.46
CA ARG A 233 8.26 -11.86 12.30
C ARG A 233 7.83 -12.67 11.07
N LYS A 234 6.52 -12.73 10.83
CA LYS A 234 5.90 -13.36 9.67
C LYS A 234 5.43 -12.34 8.65
N VAL A 235 5.33 -12.75 7.39
CA VAL A 235 4.67 -11.95 6.35
C VAL A 235 3.18 -11.89 6.65
N SER A 236 2.66 -10.71 6.94
CA SER A 236 1.23 -10.50 7.13
C SER A 236 0.54 -10.38 5.77
N VAL A 237 -0.54 -11.13 5.58
CA VAL A 237 -1.48 -10.96 4.47
C VAL A 237 -2.85 -10.72 5.08
N THR A 238 -3.38 -9.52 4.91
CA THR A 238 -4.69 -9.13 5.42
C THR A 238 -5.67 -9.01 4.24
N PRO A 239 -6.73 -9.84 4.18
CA PRO A 239 -7.81 -9.64 3.22
C PRO A 239 -8.64 -8.43 3.64
N ILE A 240 -8.87 -7.50 2.71
CA ILE A 240 -9.62 -6.27 2.94
C ILE A 240 -10.85 -6.28 2.04
N ASN A 241 -11.98 -5.92 2.63
CA ASN A 241 -13.19 -5.55 1.92
C ASN A 241 -13.33 -4.02 1.98
N ILE A 242 -13.69 -3.39 0.88
CA ILE A 242 -13.85 -1.93 0.80
C ILE A 242 -15.23 -1.45 1.27
N ASP A 243 -16.19 -2.36 1.42
CA ASP A 243 -17.45 -2.12 2.11
C ASP A 243 -17.16 -1.92 3.60
N MET A 244 -17.21 -0.66 4.00
CA MET A 244 -17.01 -0.22 5.37
C MET A 244 -18.29 -0.28 6.21
N THR A 245 -19.39 -0.83 5.67
CA THR A 245 -20.61 -1.09 6.44
C THR A 245 -20.26 -2.00 7.62
N ALA A 246 -20.63 -1.56 8.82
CA ALA A 246 -20.39 -2.35 10.02
C ALA A 246 -21.10 -3.71 9.89
N ARG A 247 -20.38 -4.78 10.24
CA ARG A 247 -20.93 -6.15 10.23
C ARG A 247 -21.77 -6.39 11.48
N VAL A 248 -22.86 -5.65 11.59
CA VAL A 248 -23.85 -5.68 12.67
C VAL A 248 -25.21 -6.05 12.10
N ASP A 249 -26.15 -6.43 12.96
CA ASP A 249 -27.56 -6.45 12.58
C ASP A 249 -28.05 -5.01 12.44
N LEU A 250 -28.64 -4.65 11.30
CA LEU A 250 -29.15 -3.29 11.09
C LEU A 250 -30.43 -3.04 11.90
N GLU A 251 -31.10 -4.09 12.35
CA GLU A 251 -32.25 -3.96 13.25
C GLU A 251 -31.83 -3.39 14.61
N ASP A 252 -30.66 -3.77 15.14
CA ASP A 252 -30.14 -3.21 16.41
C ASP A 252 -29.99 -1.68 16.32
N LEU A 253 -29.55 -1.18 15.15
CA LEU A 253 -29.45 0.26 14.89
C LEU A 253 -30.84 0.89 14.72
N TYR A 254 -31.77 0.20 14.08
CA TYR A 254 -33.15 0.69 13.94
C TYR A 254 -33.84 0.82 15.30
N GLU A 255 -33.74 -0.21 16.15
CA GLU A 255 -34.29 -0.22 17.51
C GLU A 255 -33.73 0.92 18.37
N LEU A 256 -32.44 1.23 18.24
CA LEU A 256 -31.80 2.36 18.92
C LEU A 256 -32.40 3.73 18.52
N LEU A 257 -32.88 3.87 17.29
CA LEU A 257 -33.35 5.15 16.73
C LEU A 257 -34.85 5.42 16.95
N VAL A 258 -35.63 4.38 17.31
CA VAL A 258 -37.10 4.48 17.48
C VAL A 258 -37.54 4.63 18.94
N ILE A 259 -36.59 4.90 19.86
CA ILE A 259 -36.81 5.27 21.27
C ILE A 259 -36.88 6.79 21.41
#